data_AF-A0A8I2ZRN5-F1
#
_entry.id   AF-A0A8I2ZRN5-F1
#
_cell.length_a   1.000
_cell.length_b   1.000
_cell.length_c   1.000
_cell.angle_alpha   90.00
_cell.angle_beta   90.00
_cell.angle_gamma   90.00
#
_symmetry.space_group_name_H-M   'P 1'
#
loop_
_entity.id
_entity.type
_entity.pdbx_description
1 polymer ?
#
loop_
_entity_poly.entity_id
_entity_poly.type
_entity_poly.pdbx_seq_one_letter_code
_entity_poly.pdbx_strand_id
1 'polypeptide(L)'
;MTDRLRSISTSTALLLAGMGLLVSATDTGGPPGGPSRLGECLAHLPGSIQWASRNTSPLAVDDTAGPRPESWAPWTHRPSCVEAANDPKVKFCTYTDAGHGPHGFSLITTPEIAAANIDTLQDPSFSSVGAPNLEHWQKLEDDPPYEVVDLPGKGKGVVATRLIKKYDVFMSDYAVLFVNFQFTASVRQQDGYDQLHTAAERLRNPHALLSLGRSNPGHQSDIVEDVMRTNSFNLDISGVPHMGMFPKISRVNVIHKRVVHPSEWFTSPGPTTYT
;
A
#
# COMPACT_ATOMS: atom_id res chain seq x y z
N MET A 1 -3.86 -56.83 15.39
CA MET A 1 -5.10 -57.64 15.34
C MET A 1 -6.14 -56.89 16.17
N THR A 2 -7.24 -56.51 15.51
CA THR A 2 -8.55 -56.03 16.05
C THR A 2 -8.66 -54.72 16.84
N ASP A 3 -9.03 -53.66 16.10
CA ASP A 3 -10.22 -52.79 16.25
C ASP A 3 -10.86 -52.52 17.62
N ARG A 4 -11.10 -51.23 17.93
CA ARG A 4 -12.47 -50.65 17.83
C ARG A 4 -12.52 -49.12 17.90
N LEU A 5 -13.31 -48.61 16.95
CA LEU A 5 -13.81 -47.25 16.67
C LEU A 5 -14.54 -46.52 17.80
N ARG A 6 -14.48 -45.17 17.74
CA ARG A 6 -15.58 -44.15 17.86
C ARG A 6 -14.92 -42.77 17.99
N SER A 7 -15.39 -41.65 17.47
CA SER A 7 -16.51 -41.29 16.59
C SER A 7 -16.24 -39.82 16.20
N ILE A 8 -16.14 -39.50 14.91
CA ILE A 8 -15.97 -38.13 14.41
C ILE A 8 -17.38 -37.54 14.24
N SER A 9 -17.63 -36.37 14.83
CA SER A 9 -18.84 -35.59 14.63
C SER A 9 -18.60 -34.56 13.53
N THR A 10 -19.07 -34.86 12.32
CA THR A 10 -19.21 -33.91 11.23
C THR A 10 -20.68 -33.50 11.15
N SER A 11 -21.00 -32.26 11.52
CA SER A 11 -22.30 -31.66 11.25
C SER A 11 -22.26 -30.94 9.91
N THR A 12 -22.80 -31.61 8.90
CA THR A 12 -23.23 -31.06 7.62
C THR A 12 -24.57 -30.35 7.84
N ALA A 13 -24.71 -29.11 7.38
CA ALA A 13 -26.00 -28.47 7.17
C ALA A 13 -26.10 -28.04 5.71
N LEU A 14 -26.86 -28.82 4.94
CA LEU A 14 -27.47 -28.43 3.67
C LEU A 14 -28.89 -27.92 3.95
N LEU A 15 -29.49 -27.26 2.94
CA LEU A 15 -30.88 -26.83 2.73
C LEU A 15 -30.92 -25.28 2.57
N LEU A 16 -31.55 -24.67 1.56
CA LEU A 16 -32.32 -25.12 0.41
C LEU A 16 -32.42 -23.92 -0.55
N ALA A 17 -32.51 -24.22 -1.85
CA ALA A 17 -32.79 -23.26 -2.91
C ALA A 17 -34.15 -22.58 -2.74
N GLY A 18 -34.20 -21.29 -3.07
CA GLY A 18 -35.43 -20.51 -3.24
C GLY A 18 -35.38 -19.73 -4.55
N MET A 19 -35.85 -20.35 -5.62
CA MET A 19 -36.25 -19.67 -6.86
C MET A 19 -37.46 -18.77 -6.56
N GLY A 20 -37.40 -17.51 -7.01
CA GLY A 20 -38.47 -16.54 -6.86
C GLY A 20 -38.52 -15.53 -8.00
N LEU A 21 -39.23 -15.93 -9.06
CA LEU A 21 -40.10 -15.13 -9.93
C LEU A 21 -39.56 -13.83 -10.56
N LEU A 22 -39.26 -13.95 -11.86
CA LEU A 22 -39.32 -12.87 -12.85
C LEU A 22 -40.77 -12.36 -12.95
N VAL A 23 -40.98 -11.08 -12.68
CA VAL A 23 -42.23 -10.38 -13.00
C VAL A 23 -42.09 -9.76 -14.40
N SER A 24 -42.80 -10.35 -15.37
CA SER A 24 -43.12 -9.68 -16.63
C SER A 24 -44.24 -8.68 -16.40
N ALA A 25 -43.99 -7.41 -16.69
CA ALA A 25 -45.05 -6.41 -16.87
C ALA A 25 -45.29 -6.25 -18.38
N THR A 26 -46.49 -6.59 -18.81
CA THR A 26 -47.02 -6.28 -20.15
C THR A 26 -47.94 -5.06 -20.10
N ASP A 27 -48.00 -4.38 -21.25
CA ASP A 27 -49.09 -3.52 -21.76
C ASP A 27 -49.00 -2.02 -21.37
N THR A 28 -49.14 -1.01 -22.23
CA THR A 28 -50.02 -0.82 -23.41
C THR A 28 -49.52 0.32 -24.34
N GLY A 29 -49.63 0.12 -25.67
CA GLY A 29 -50.13 1.03 -26.72
C GLY A 29 -49.61 2.48 -26.97
N GLY A 30 -48.91 2.67 -28.11
CA GLY A 30 -49.09 3.77 -29.10
C GLY A 30 -47.88 4.71 -29.39
N PRO A 31 -47.81 5.44 -30.53
CA PRO A 31 -47.96 5.11 -31.98
C PRO A 31 -46.59 5.19 -32.75
N PRO A 32 -46.51 4.88 -34.07
CA PRO A 32 -45.23 4.57 -34.74
C PRO A 32 -44.56 5.79 -35.41
N GLY A 33 -43.23 5.93 -35.26
CA GLY A 33 -42.45 6.89 -36.04
C GLY A 33 -40.93 6.79 -35.87
N GLY A 34 -40.24 6.36 -36.94
CA GLY A 34 -38.84 6.75 -37.25
C GLY A 34 -37.69 5.90 -36.66
N PRO A 35 -36.59 5.67 -37.40
CA PRO A 35 -35.54 4.71 -37.04
C PRO A 35 -34.59 5.27 -35.96
N SER A 36 -34.45 4.55 -34.85
CA SER A 36 -33.52 4.85 -33.77
C SER A 36 -32.06 4.72 -34.21
N ARG A 37 -31.31 5.82 -34.13
CA ARG A 37 -29.84 5.79 -34.18
C ARG A 37 -29.29 5.33 -32.82
N LEU A 38 -28.31 4.43 -32.89
CA LEU A 38 -27.50 3.95 -31.79
C LEU A 38 -26.83 5.13 -31.06
N GLY A 39 -26.99 5.21 -29.75
CA GLY A 39 -26.13 6.00 -28.88
C GLY A 39 -26.85 7.10 -28.11
N GLU A 40 -27.47 6.73 -26.99
CA GLU A 40 -27.67 7.61 -25.84
C GLU A 40 -28.00 6.73 -24.63
N CYS A 41 -27.04 6.55 -23.71
CA CYS A 41 -27.34 5.94 -22.42
C CYS A 41 -28.03 6.99 -21.55
N LEU A 42 -29.27 6.68 -21.15
CA LEU A 42 -30.11 7.44 -20.21
C LEU A 42 -29.35 7.71 -18.90
N ALA A 43 -28.95 8.96 -18.71
CA ALA A 43 -28.37 9.45 -17.46
C ALA A 43 -29.50 9.80 -16.48
N HIS A 44 -29.99 8.84 -15.69
CA HIS A 44 -30.68 9.13 -14.42
C HIS A 44 -30.67 7.92 -13.48
N LEU A 45 -29.64 7.86 -12.63
CA LEU A 45 -29.68 7.19 -11.33
C LEU A 45 -29.18 8.18 -10.27
N PRO A 46 -29.91 8.44 -9.18
CA PRO A 46 -29.48 9.37 -8.15
C PRO A 46 -28.42 8.72 -7.25
N GLY A 47 -27.27 9.38 -7.13
CA GLY A 47 -26.23 9.05 -6.15
C GLY A 47 -25.24 7.97 -6.59
N SER A 48 -24.36 8.27 -7.54
CA SER A 48 -23.18 7.46 -7.83
C SER A 48 -21.92 8.28 -7.60
N ILE A 49 -20.94 7.65 -6.94
CA ILE A 49 -19.60 8.15 -6.62
C ILE A 49 -18.99 8.74 -7.89
N GLN A 50 -18.75 10.05 -7.90
CA GLN A 50 -18.01 10.72 -8.97
C GLN A 50 -16.54 10.32 -8.84
N TRP A 51 -16.18 9.14 -9.34
CA TRP A 51 -14.82 8.94 -9.80
C TRP A 51 -14.59 10.02 -10.85
N ALA A 52 -13.60 10.89 -10.63
CA ALA A 52 -13.25 11.88 -11.62
C ALA A 52 -13.00 11.13 -12.93
N SER A 53 -13.86 11.36 -13.92
CA SER A 53 -13.78 10.71 -15.23
C SER A 53 -12.57 11.26 -15.98
N ARG A 54 -11.38 10.79 -15.60
CA ARG A 54 -10.18 10.86 -16.43
C ARG A 54 -10.37 9.79 -17.50
N ASN A 55 -10.95 10.16 -18.64
CA ASN A 55 -11.11 9.29 -19.82
C ASN A 55 -9.79 8.88 -20.50
N THR A 56 -8.66 9.06 -19.82
CA THR A 56 -7.30 8.75 -20.30
C THR A 56 -6.58 8.01 -19.19
N SER A 57 -6.08 6.81 -19.50
CA SER A 57 -5.17 6.08 -18.62
C SER A 57 -4.01 6.98 -18.22
N PRO A 58 -3.62 7.04 -16.94
CA PRO A 58 -2.49 7.86 -16.51
C PRO A 58 -1.23 7.48 -17.28
N LEU A 59 -0.43 8.47 -17.66
CA LEU A 59 0.84 8.23 -18.35
C LEU A 59 1.89 7.68 -17.38
N ALA A 60 2.69 6.74 -17.85
CA ALA A 60 3.86 6.22 -17.16
C ALA A 60 4.98 7.27 -17.15
N VAL A 61 4.92 8.20 -16.19
CA VAL A 61 5.93 9.26 -16.01
C VAL A 61 7.17 8.68 -15.35
N ASP A 62 8.34 9.13 -15.79
CA ASP A 62 9.65 8.73 -15.27
C ASP A 62 10.59 9.94 -15.10
N ASP A 63 11.89 9.67 -14.97
CA ASP A 63 12.97 10.65 -14.84
C ASP A 63 13.27 11.47 -16.10
N THR A 64 12.59 11.19 -17.22
CA THR A 64 12.65 11.99 -18.45
C THR A 64 11.62 13.12 -18.47
N ALA A 65 10.72 13.18 -17.49
CA ALA A 65 9.76 14.28 -17.32
C ALA A 65 10.46 15.64 -17.42
N GLY A 66 9.79 16.63 -18.03
CA GLY A 66 10.30 17.99 -18.19
C GLY A 66 10.67 18.65 -16.86
N PRO A 67 11.21 19.88 -16.84
CA PRO A 67 11.65 20.55 -15.60
C PRO A 67 10.52 21.23 -14.83
N ARG A 68 9.27 21.17 -15.31
CA ARG A 68 8.12 21.85 -14.69
C ARG A 68 7.19 20.86 -13.99
N PRO A 69 6.57 21.23 -12.85
CA PRO A 69 5.65 20.36 -12.10
C PRO A 69 4.53 19.73 -12.92
N GLU A 70 4.02 20.41 -13.95
CA GLU A 70 2.94 19.85 -14.77
C GLU A 70 3.35 18.58 -15.53
N SER A 71 4.65 18.40 -15.78
CA SER A 71 5.17 17.24 -16.52
C SER A 71 5.31 15.97 -15.68
N TRP A 72 5.22 16.08 -14.36
CA TRP A 72 5.24 14.95 -13.44
C TRP A 72 4.11 14.95 -12.43
N ALA A 73 3.15 15.86 -12.57
CA ALA A 73 1.90 15.80 -11.83
C ALA A 73 1.23 14.42 -12.07
N PRO A 74 0.56 13.86 -11.06
CA PRO A 74 0.22 14.47 -9.78
C PRO A 74 1.27 14.28 -8.67
N TRP A 75 2.47 13.78 -8.98
CA TRP A 75 3.53 13.63 -7.99
C TRP A 75 4.07 14.99 -7.54
N THR A 76 4.40 15.11 -6.26
CA THR A 76 4.93 16.35 -5.68
C THR A 76 6.39 16.61 -6.05
N HIS A 77 7.11 15.55 -6.44
CA HIS A 77 8.51 15.60 -6.82
C HIS A 77 8.70 14.92 -8.18
N ARG A 78 9.67 15.42 -8.96
CA ARG A 78 10.09 14.77 -10.20
C ARG A 78 10.59 13.34 -9.90
N PRO A 79 10.12 12.30 -10.62
CA PRO A 79 10.58 10.95 -10.40
C PRO A 79 12.10 10.84 -10.54
N SER A 80 12.71 10.06 -9.66
CA SER A 80 14.12 9.68 -9.72
C SER A 80 14.16 8.19 -10.07
N CYS A 81 14.86 7.80 -11.13
CA CYS A 81 14.86 6.42 -11.59
C CYS A 81 16.23 5.78 -11.56
N VAL A 82 16.23 4.45 -11.51
CA VAL A 82 17.40 3.59 -11.62
C VAL A 82 17.04 2.37 -12.46
N GLU A 83 17.96 1.95 -13.31
CA GLU A 83 17.84 0.76 -14.15
C GLU A 83 18.15 -0.51 -13.34
N ALA A 84 17.49 -1.61 -13.67
CA ALA A 84 17.83 -2.92 -13.12
C ALA A 84 19.20 -3.37 -13.64
N ALA A 85 20.03 -3.94 -12.76
CA ALA A 85 21.38 -4.38 -13.05
C ALA A 85 21.42 -5.47 -14.14
N ASN A 86 20.38 -6.32 -14.20
CA ASN A 86 20.31 -7.46 -15.11
C ASN A 86 19.52 -7.16 -16.39
N ASP A 87 18.73 -6.08 -16.43
CA ASP A 87 17.97 -5.66 -17.61
C ASP A 87 17.78 -4.14 -17.60
N PRO A 88 18.61 -3.39 -18.35
CA PRO A 88 18.51 -1.94 -18.44
C PRO A 88 17.17 -1.41 -18.96
N LYS A 89 16.34 -2.27 -19.59
CA LYS A 89 14.99 -1.88 -20.03
C LYS A 89 14.01 -1.79 -18.88
N VAL A 90 14.28 -2.45 -17.76
CA VAL A 90 13.49 -2.37 -16.55
C VAL A 90 14.06 -1.27 -15.68
N LYS A 91 13.21 -0.30 -15.33
CA LYS A 91 13.58 0.76 -14.39
C LYS A 91 12.61 0.84 -13.22
N PHE A 92 13.17 1.19 -12.07
CA PHE A 92 12.42 1.50 -10.88
C PHE A 92 12.58 2.98 -10.59
N CYS A 93 11.47 3.62 -10.25
CA CYS A 93 11.43 5.05 -9.99
C CYS A 93 10.84 5.32 -8.63
N THR A 94 11.38 6.34 -7.97
CA THR A 94 10.90 6.90 -6.72
C THR A 94 9.89 8.01 -7.02
N TYR A 95 8.64 7.74 -6.69
CA TYR A 95 7.51 8.66 -6.75
C TYR A 95 7.19 9.16 -5.34
N THR A 96 6.77 10.41 -5.20
CA THR A 96 6.43 10.97 -3.88
C THR A 96 5.19 11.86 -3.97
N ASP A 97 4.28 11.64 -3.03
CA ASP A 97 3.22 12.56 -2.69
C ASP A 97 3.41 13.05 -1.25
N ALA A 98 4.10 14.17 -1.09
CA ALA A 98 4.27 14.82 0.21
C ALA A 98 2.96 15.44 0.75
N GLY A 99 1.92 15.55 -0.08
CA GLY A 99 0.59 16.06 0.26
C GLY A 99 -0.30 15.06 0.99
N HIS A 100 -0.04 13.76 0.82
CA HIS A 100 -0.92 12.71 1.30
C HIS A 100 -0.77 12.45 2.82
N GLY A 101 -1.88 12.50 3.55
CA GLY A 101 -1.89 12.23 4.99
C GLY A 101 -0.92 13.12 5.81
N PRO A 102 -0.62 12.74 7.06
CA PRO A 102 0.21 13.57 7.95
C PRO A 102 1.71 13.55 7.61
N HIS A 103 2.18 12.58 6.82
CA HIS A 103 3.61 12.33 6.59
C HIS A 103 4.02 12.39 5.11
N GLY A 104 3.07 12.42 4.19
CA GLY A 104 3.33 12.08 2.79
C GLY A 104 3.62 10.58 2.62
N PHE A 105 3.69 10.13 1.37
CA PHE A 105 4.24 8.82 1.05
C PHE A 105 5.19 8.88 -0.13
N SER A 106 6.12 7.94 -0.17
CA SER A 106 6.92 7.63 -1.34
C SER A 106 6.68 6.19 -1.81
N LEU A 107 6.83 5.95 -3.11
CA LEU A 107 6.64 4.67 -3.78
C LEU A 107 7.83 4.41 -4.70
N ILE A 108 8.55 3.32 -4.47
CA ILE A 108 9.60 2.82 -5.36
C ILE A 108 9.03 1.65 -6.15
N THR A 109 8.74 1.87 -7.43
CA THR A 109 8.16 0.85 -8.33
C THR A 109 8.41 1.20 -9.79
N THR A 110 7.89 0.41 -10.74
CA THR A 110 8.04 0.74 -12.17
C THR A 110 7.06 1.85 -12.60
N PRO A 111 7.37 2.62 -13.65
CA PRO A 111 6.47 3.66 -14.15
C PRO A 111 5.05 3.20 -14.48
N GLU A 112 4.91 1.97 -14.99
CA GLU A 112 3.63 1.39 -15.38
C GLU A 112 2.77 1.09 -14.15
N ILE A 113 3.36 0.52 -13.10
CA ILE A 113 2.66 0.23 -11.84
C ILE A 113 2.24 1.55 -11.18
N ALA A 114 3.13 2.53 -11.13
CA ALA A 114 2.83 3.84 -10.55
C ALA A 114 1.66 4.52 -11.28
N ALA A 115 1.66 4.52 -12.61
CA ALA A 115 0.59 5.09 -13.42
C ALA A 115 -0.74 4.34 -13.25
N ALA A 116 -0.72 3.00 -13.23
CA ALA A 116 -1.94 2.20 -13.09
C ALA A 116 -2.64 2.36 -11.73
N ASN A 117 -1.92 2.82 -10.69
CA ASN A 117 -2.43 2.87 -9.32
C ASN A 117 -2.55 4.29 -8.75
N ILE A 118 -2.24 5.32 -9.54
CA ILE A 118 -2.18 6.70 -9.03
C ILE A 118 -3.49 7.16 -8.42
N ASP A 119 -4.62 6.83 -9.05
CA ASP A 119 -5.95 7.24 -8.56
C ASP A 119 -6.25 6.63 -7.19
N THR A 120 -5.90 5.35 -6.99
CA THR A 120 -6.08 4.65 -5.71
C THR A 120 -5.12 5.17 -4.63
N LEU A 121 -3.84 5.36 -4.98
CA LEU A 121 -2.81 5.79 -4.03
C LEU A 121 -3.02 7.23 -3.54
N GLN A 122 -3.61 8.08 -4.37
CA GLN A 122 -3.91 9.46 -4.05
C GLN A 122 -5.38 9.71 -3.69
N ASP A 123 -6.20 8.67 -3.58
CA ASP A 123 -7.61 8.84 -3.26
C ASP A 123 -7.75 9.47 -1.85
N PRO A 124 -8.34 10.68 -1.77
CA PRO A 124 -8.50 11.40 -0.52
C PRO A 124 -9.46 10.71 0.45
N SER A 125 -10.23 9.70 0.02
CA SER A 125 -11.05 8.84 0.87
C SER A 125 -10.21 7.96 1.80
N PHE A 126 -8.97 7.65 1.38
CA PHE A 126 -7.98 7.00 2.26
C PHE A 126 -7.28 8.02 3.15
N SER A 127 -7.22 9.29 2.76
CA SER A 127 -6.84 10.40 3.65
C SER A 127 -7.98 10.68 4.65
N SER A 128 -7.63 10.97 5.90
CA SER A 128 -8.63 11.07 6.99
C SER A 128 -9.66 12.18 6.77
N VAL A 129 -9.40 13.07 5.80
CA VAL A 129 -10.15 14.30 5.49
C VAL A 129 -11.56 14.03 4.90
N GLY A 130 -11.87 12.80 4.47
CA GLY A 130 -13.18 12.45 3.90
C GLY A 130 -13.98 11.35 4.62
N ALA A 131 -13.46 10.79 5.72
CA ALA A 131 -14.07 9.62 6.35
C ALA A 131 -15.34 9.99 7.15
N PRO A 132 -16.40 9.16 7.13
CA PRO A 132 -17.47 9.26 8.11
C PRO A 132 -16.87 9.17 9.52
N ASN A 133 -17.31 10.07 10.42
CA ASN A 133 -16.77 10.26 11.77
C ASN A 133 -15.37 10.91 11.83
N LEU A 134 -15.10 11.93 11.00
CA LEU A 134 -13.87 12.73 11.06
C LEU A 134 -13.48 13.15 12.50
N GLU A 135 -14.44 13.57 13.33
CA GLU A 135 -14.19 13.91 14.74
C GLU A 135 -13.64 12.74 15.56
N HIS A 136 -14.12 11.52 15.31
CA HIS A 136 -13.61 10.32 15.97
C HIS A 136 -12.16 10.03 15.55
N TRP A 137 -11.86 10.17 14.26
CA TRP A 137 -10.51 9.98 13.74
C TRP A 137 -9.54 11.04 14.25
N GLN A 138 -9.95 12.32 14.26
CA GLN A 138 -9.18 13.39 14.87
C GLN A 138 -8.91 13.12 16.36
N LYS A 139 -9.92 12.67 17.10
CA LYS A 139 -9.75 12.30 18.50
C LYS A 139 -8.77 11.14 18.70
N LEU A 140 -8.75 10.15 17.81
CA LEU A 140 -7.76 9.06 17.86
C LEU A 140 -6.33 9.53 17.57
N GLU A 141 -6.17 10.61 16.80
CA GLU A 141 -4.88 11.25 16.54
C GLU A 141 -4.42 12.12 17.72
N ASP A 142 -5.33 12.93 18.27
CA ASP A 142 -5.02 13.89 19.34
C ASP A 142 -4.89 13.24 20.72
N ASP A 143 -5.72 12.22 20.99
CA ASP A 143 -5.78 11.46 22.26
C ASP A 143 -5.85 9.94 21.98
N PRO A 144 -4.75 9.36 21.46
CA PRO A 144 -4.69 7.93 21.20
C PRO A 144 -4.87 7.14 22.51
N PRO A 145 -5.59 6.00 22.49
CA PRO A 145 -5.77 5.14 23.67
C PRO A 145 -4.51 4.35 24.04
N TYR A 146 -3.33 4.80 23.61
CA TYR A 146 -2.04 4.18 23.83
C TYR A 146 -0.93 5.23 23.90
N GLU A 147 0.17 4.87 24.56
CA GLU A 147 1.41 5.65 24.59
C GLU A 147 2.55 4.86 23.95
N VAL A 148 3.50 5.58 23.36
CA VAL A 148 4.72 4.99 22.79
C VAL A 148 5.79 4.91 23.88
N VAL A 149 6.28 3.71 24.17
CA VAL A 149 7.27 3.46 25.23
C VAL A 149 8.53 2.79 24.67
N ASP A 150 9.65 2.94 25.37
CA ASP A 150 10.84 2.12 25.16
C ASP A 150 10.66 0.75 25.81
N LEU A 151 10.74 -0.30 24.99
CA LEU A 151 10.71 -1.69 25.42
C LEU A 151 12.14 -2.25 25.45
N PRO A 152 12.66 -2.63 26.63
CA PRO A 152 14.00 -3.18 26.77
C PRO A 152 14.27 -4.35 25.82
N GLY A 153 15.36 -4.28 25.06
CA GLY A 153 15.76 -5.31 24.09
C GLY A 153 14.89 -5.41 22.84
N LYS A 154 13.88 -4.53 22.68
CA LYS A 154 12.93 -4.56 21.56
C LYS A 154 12.82 -3.24 20.80
N GLY A 155 13.19 -2.11 21.40
CA GLY A 155 13.08 -0.78 20.78
C GLY A 155 11.78 -0.09 21.18
N LYS A 156 11.13 0.65 20.29
CA LYS A 156 9.86 1.34 20.60
C LYS A 156 8.67 0.38 20.48
N GLY A 157 7.74 0.46 21.42
CA GLY A 157 6.45 -0.24 21.38
C GLY A 157 5.30 0.65 21.81
N VAL A 158 4.08 0.10 21.87
CA VAL A 158 2.89 0.80 22.36
C VAL A 158 2.26 0.08 23.56
N VAL A 159 1.77 0.85 24.53
CA VAL A 159 1.05 0.36 25.72
C VAL A 159 -0.28 1.09 25.81
N ALA A 160 -1.38 0.36 26.08
CA ALA A 160 -2.70 0.97 26.23
C ALA A 160 -2.77 1.85 27.49
N THR A 161 -3.30 3.07 27.36
CA THR A 161 -3.50 4.03 28.47
C THR A 161 -4.90 3.95 29.07
N ARG A 162 -5.83 3.29 28.37
CA ARG A 162 -7.21 3.03 28.81
C ARG A 162 -7.71 1.68 28.26
N LEU A 163 -8.84 1.21 28.77
CA LEU A 163 -9.50 0.01 28.26
C LEU A 163 -9.94 0.23 26.81
N ILE A 164 -9.45 -0.62 25.90
CA ILE A 164 -9.89 -0.70 24.49
C ILE A 164 -10.89 -1.87 24.40
N LYS A 165 -12.13 -1.60 24.01
CA LYS A 165 -13.15 -2.65 23.92
C LYS A 165 -12.95 -3.49 22.66
N LYS A 166 -13.51 -4.69 22.69
CA LYS A 166 -13.57 -5.54 21.50
C LYS A 166 -14.27 -4.78 20.37
N TYR A 167 -13.65 -4.79 19.18
CA TYR A 167 -14.10 -4.08 17.98
C TYR A 167 -13.90 -2.55 17.97
N ASP A 168 -13.27 -1.97 18.99
CA ASP A 168 -12.87 -0.56 18.91
C ASP A 168 -11.73 -0.40 17.90
N VAL A 169 -11.87 0.59 17.01
CA VAL A 169 -10.72 1.07 16.24
C VAL A 169 -9.90 1.97 17.16
N PHE A 170 -8.68 1.57 17.44
CA PHE A 170 -7.79 2.27 18.37
C PHE A 170 -6.54 2.85 17.71
N MET A 171 -6.32 2.53 16.43
CA MET A 171 -5.19 2.98 15.63
C MET A 171 -5.60 3.01 14.15
N SER A 172 -5.26 4.09 13.47
CA SER A 172 -5.25 4.20 12.02
C SER A 172 -3.87 4.71 11.60
N ASP A 173 -3.39 4.28 10.44
CA ASP A 173 -2.03 4.59 10.01
C ASP A 173 -1.95 4.75 8.50
N TYR A 174 -0.97 5.53 8.09
CA TYR A 174 -0.68 5.85 6.70
C TYR A 174 0.63 5.19 6.30
N ALA A 175 0.61 4.50 5.18
CA ALA A 175 1.85 4.01 4.60
C ALA A 175 2.71 5.21 4.20
N VAL A 176 3.96 5.25 4.67
CA VAL A 176 4.90 6.33 4.33
C VAL A 176 5.88 5.92 3.23
N LEU A 177 6.10 4.61 3.06
CA LEU A 177 7.02 4.10 2.04
C LEU A 177 6.53 2.76 1.51
N PHE A 178 6.43 2.67 0.19
CA PHE A 178 6.17 1.45 -0.55
C PHE A 178 7.39 1.09 -1.40
N VAL A 179 7.83 -0.16 -1.39
CA VAL A 179 8.99 -0.61 -2.16
C VAL A 179 8.67 -1.92 -2.85
N ASN A 180 8.76 -1.94 -4.18
CA ASN A 180 8.58 -3.13 -4.99
C ASN A 180 9.60 -4.21 -4.60
N PHE A 181 9.18 -5.47 -4.40
CA PHE A 181 10.12 -6.54 -4.06
C PHE A 181 11.16 -6.82 -5.15
N GLN A 182 10.83 -6.61 -6.43
CA GLN A 182 11.80 -6.81 -7.51
C GLN A 182 12.90 -5.75 -7.50
N PHE A 183 12.62 -4.55 -7.00
CA PHE A 183 13.63 -3.49 -6.87
C PHE A 183 14.80 -3.95 -5.99
N THR A 184 14.51 -4.57 -4.83
CA THR A 184 15.57 -5.01 -3.90
C THR A 184 16.44 -6.12 -4.49
N ALA A 185 15.88 -6.98 -5.34
CA ALA A 185 16.59 -8.08 -5.96
C ALA A 185 17.31 -7.70 -7.28
N SER A 186 16.92 -6.60 -7.91
CA SER A 186 17.31 -6.30 -9.30
C SER A 186 18.18 -5.06 -9.45
N VAL A 187 18.24 -4.18 -8.45
CA VAL A 187 19.03 -2.94 -8.51
C VAL A 187 20.37 -3.14 -7.78
N ARG A 188 21.44 -2.49 -8.28
CA ARG A 188 22.74 -2.49 -7.57
C ARG A 188 22.56 -1.85 -6.20
N GLN A 189 23.15 -2.46 -5.18
CA GLN A 189 22.96 -2.06 -3.78
C GLN A 189 23.10 -0.55 -3.53
N GLN A 190 24.17 0.09 -4.03
CA GLN A 190 24.40 1.52 -3.81
C GLN A 190 23.34 2.40 -4.46
N ASP A 191 22.97 2.12 -5.72
CA ASP A 191 21.88 2.86 -6.37
C ASP A 191 20.54 2.61 -5.66
N GLY A 192 20.37 1.41 -5.10
CA GLY A 192 19.20 1.04 -4.29
C GLY A 192 19.11 1.88 -3.01
N TYR A 193 20.23 2.07 -2.32
CA TYR A 193 20.34 2.96 -1.16
C TYR A 193 20.02 4.41 -1.52
N ASP A 194 20.56 4.90 -2.63
CA ASP A 194 20.27 6.26 -3.10
C ASP A 194 18.76 6.48 -3.35
N GLN A 195 18.07 5.50 -3.93
CA GLN A 195 16.61 5.58 -4.10
C GLN A 195 15.84 5.51 -2.77
N LEU A 196 16.27 4.66 -1.82
CA LEU A 196 15.66 4.57 -0.50
C LEU A 196 15.81 5.88 0.29
N HIS A 197 16.99 6.50 0.28
CA HIS A 197 17.22 7.82 0.86
C HIS A 197 16.38 8.88 0.19
N THR A 198 16.40 8.92 -1.15
CA THR A 198 15.57 9.85 -1.92
C THR A 198 14.09 9.72 -1.54
N ALA A 199 13.59 8.50 -1.39
CA ALA A 199 12.21 8.25 -0.99
C ALA A 199 11.91 8.74 0.43
N ALA A 200 12.82 8.51 1.37
CA ALA A 200 12.69 8.91 2.77
C ALA A 200 12.77 10.44 2.95
N GLU A 201 13.72 11.09 2.29
CA GLU A 201 13.99 12.53 2.40
C GLU A 201 12.87 13.39 1.80
N ARG A 202 12.21 12.90 0.74
CA ARG A 202 11.10 13.62 0.08
C ARG A 202 9.77 13.55 0.83
N LEU A 203 9.69 12.75 1.90
CA LEU A 203 8.50 12.73 2.76
C LEU A 203 8.31 14.11 3.42
N ARG A 204 7.04 14.45 3.71
CA ARG A 204 6.75 15.65 4.52
C ARG A 204 7.35 15.53 5.92
N ASN A 205 7.36 14.33 6.47
CA ASN A 205 7.95 14.04 7.77
C ASN A 205 8.85 12.79 7.73
N PRO A 206 10.13 12.92 7.31
CA PRO A 206 11.07 11.80 7.27
C PRO A 206 11.28 11.12 8.63
N HIS A 207 11.12 11.85 9.73
CA HIS A 207 11.26 11.31 11.09
C HIS A 207 10.20 10.26 11.42
N ALA A 208 9.03 10.28 10.77
CA ALA A 208 8.02 9.24 10.94
C ALA A 208 8.56 7.85 10.55
N LEU A 209 9.40 7.78 9.51
CA LEU A 209 10.08 6.56 9.07
C LEU A 209 11.34 6.28 9.90
N LEU A 210 12.25 7.26 9.99
CA LEU A 210 13.61 7.05 10.54
C LEU A 210 13.66 6.83 12.06
N SER A 211 12.58 7.15 12.78
CA SER A 211 12.47 6.93 14.23
C SER A 211 12.03 5.52 14.62
N LEU A 212 11.82 4.63 13.64
CA LEU A 212 11.42 3.25 13.89
C LEU A 212 12.59 2.37 14.34
N GLY A 213 12.24 1.24 14.95
CA GLY A 213 13.22 0.29 15.47
C GLY A 213 14.08 -0.31 14.36
N ARG A 214 15.32 -0.66 14.69
CA ARG A 214 16.30 -1.26 13.78
C ARG A 214 16.71 -2.61 14.32
N SER A 215 16.87 -3.62 13.46
CA SER A 215 17.25 -4.96 13.93
C SER A 215 18.76 -5.15 14.00
N ASN A 216 19.57 -4.38 13.26
CA ASN A 216 21.03 -4.43 13.34
C ASN A 216 21.67 -3.03 13.53
N PRO A 217 21.33 -2.29 14.62
CA PRO A 217 21.94 -0.99 14.87
C PRO A 217 23.45 -1.14 15.11
N GLY A 218 24.27 -0.66 14.16
CA GLY A 218 25.74 -0.66 14.28
C GLY A 218 26.49 -1.54 13.28
N HIS A 219 25.81 -2.29 12.41
CA HIS A 219 26.43 -2.82 11.20
C HIS A 219 26.44 -1.75 10.09
N GLN A 220 27.31 -1.90 9.08
CA GLN A 220 27.41 -1.01 7.90
C GLN A 220 26.18 -1.11 6.96
N SER A 221 25.01 -1.51 7.48
CA SER A 221 23.77 -1.56 6.71
C SER A 221 23.18 -0.16 6.57
N ASP A 222 22.59 0.10 5.42
CA ASP A 222 21.85 1.34 5.19
C ASP A 222 20.72 1.53 6.22
N ILE A 223 20.54 2.76 6.70
CA ILE A 223 19.58 3.06 7.77
C ILE A 223 18.13 2.88 7.30
N VAL A 224 17.81 3.27 6.07
CA VAL A 224 16.45 3.17 5.53
C VAL A 224 16.13 1.72 5.23
N GLU A 225 17.08 0.98 4.65
CA GLU A 225 16.96 -0.47 4.46
C GLU A 225 16.71 -1.21 5.78
N ASP A 226 17.50 -0.97 6.83
CA ASP A 226 17.36 -1.67 8.10
C ASP A 226 16.00 -1.37 8.77
N VAL A 227 15.51 -0.13 8.66
CA VAL A 227 14.16 0.24 9.09
C VAL A 227 13.10 -0.53 8.29
N MET A 228 13.20 -0.55 6.97
CA MET A 228 12.26 -1.25 6.08
C MET A 228 12.22 -2.75 6.38
N ARG A 229 13.38 -3.41 6.43
CA ARG A 229 13.51 -4.84 6.74
C ARG A 229 12.89 -5.22 8.07
N THR A 230 13.06 -4.36 9.07
CA THR A 230 12.59 -4.65 10.43
C THR A 230 11.07 -4.47 10.55
N ASN A 231 10.52 -3.42 9.93
CA ASN A 231 9.20 -2.90 10.28
C ASN A 231 8.12 -3.02 9.19
N SER A 232 8.50 -3.37 7.96
CA SER A 232 7.57 -3.42 6.83
C SER A 232 6.62 -4.61 6.86
N PHE A 233 5.55 -4.48 6.09
CA PHE A 233 4.53 -5.48 5.84
C PHE A 233 4.45 -5.78 4.34
N ASN A 234 4.11 -7.02 4.00
CA ASN A 234 3.87 -7.39 2.61
C ASN A 234 2.48 -6.90 2.19
N LEU A 235 2.41 -6.26 1.04
CA LEU A 235 1.18 -5.83 0.40
C LEU A 235 1.26 -6.08 -1.10
N ASP A 236 0.12 -5.97 -1.76
CA ASP A 236 -0.01 -6.13 -3.20
C ASP A 236 -0.50 -4.83 -3.81
N ILE A 237 0.17 -4.35 -4.85
CA ILE A 237 -0.26 -3.22 -5.67
C ILE A 237 -0.40 -3.73 -7.10
N SER A 238 -1.63 -3.86 -7.58
CA SER A 238 -1.93 -4.37 -8.93
C SER A 238 -1.32 -5.73 -9.25
N GLY A 239 -1.40 -6.68 -8.32
CA GLY A 239 -0.83 -8.03 -8.47
C GLY A 239 0.69 -8.09 -8.28
N VAL A 240 1.31 -6.98 -7.90
CA VAL A 240 2.76 -6.89 -7.71
C VAL A 240 3.07 -6.76 -6.22
N PRO A 241 3.88 -7.67 -5.65
CA PRO A 241 4.29 -7.58 -4.27
C PRO A 241 5.11 -6.32 -3.98
N HIS A 242 4.73 -5.63 -2.90
CA HIS A 242 5.46 -4.50 -2.33
C HIS A 242 5.65 -4.70 -0.82
N MET A 243 6.66 -4.05 -0.28
CA MET A 243 6.81 -3.80 1.14
C MET A 243 6.19 -2.45 1.46
N GLY A 244 5.36 -2.38 2.50
CA GLY A 244 4.77 -1.13 3.00
C GLY A 244 5.21 -0.84 4.41
N MET A 245 5.53 0.43 4.66
CA MET A 245 5.85 0.92 5.99
C MET A 245 4.71 1.72 6.60
N PHE A 246 4.22 1.29 7.75
CA PHE A 246 3.14 1.91 8.51
C PHE A 246 3.68 2.30 9.90
N PRO A 247 4.15 3.54 10.12
CA PRO A 247 4.94 3.90 11.31
C PRO A 247 4.30 3.63 12.67
N LYS A 248 2.97 3.79 12.80
CA LYS A 248 2.25 3.50 14.05
C LYS A 248 2.05 2.00 14.22
N ILE A 249 1.57 1.32 13.19
CA ILE A 249 1.30 -0.13 13.24
C ILE A 249 2.59 -0.92 13.44
N SER A 250 3.70 -0.48 12.83
CA SER A 250 5.02 -1.09 13.00
C SER A 250 5.50 -1.10 14.46
N ARG A 251 5.08 -0.15 15.29
CA ARG A 251 5.39 -0.13 16.74
C ARG A 251 4.66 -1.21 17.52
N VAL A 252 3.59 -1.79 16.96
CA VAL A 252 2.89 -2.96 17.53
C VAL A 252 3.65 -4.26 17.20
N ASN A 253 4.23 -4.35 16.00
CA ASN A 253 4.85 -5.57 15.46
C ASN A 253 6.09 -6.04 16.27
N VAL A 254 6.74 -5.11 16.96
CA VAL A 254 7.92 -5.34 17.81
C VAL A 254 7.67 -6.33 18.97
N ILE A 255 6.41 -6.66 19.28
CA ILE A 255 6.05 -7.57 20.37
C ILE A 255 6.19 -9.06 19.96
N HIS A 256 6.11 -9.39 18.66
CA HIS A 256 5.97 -10.79 18.17
C HIS A 256 7.11 -11.36 17.29
N LYS A 257 8.03 -10.54 16.76
CA LYS A 257 9.13 -11.09 15.95
C LYS A 257 10.20 -11.75 16.83
N ARG A 258 10.18 -13.08 16.91
CA ARG A 258 11.38 -13.87 17.23
C ARG A 258 12.37 -13.58 16.09
N VAL A 259 13.57 -13.11 16.41
CA VAL A 259 14.62 -12.80 15.43
C VAL A 259 14.84 -14.01 14.51
N VAL A 260 14.29 -13.95 13.30
CA VAL A 260 14.64 -14.88 12.23
C VAL A 260 15.76 -14.17 11.47
N HIS A 261 16.98 -14.70 11.56
CA HIS A 261 18.01 -14.41 10.58
C HIS A 261 17.60 -15.04 9.25
N PRO A 262 17.57 -14.27 8.15
CA PRO A 262 18.21 -14.80 6.95
C PRO A 262 18.85 -13.73 6.04
N SER A 263 19.76 -14.26 5.21
CA SER A 263 20.41 -13.79 3.97
C SER A 263 20.12 -12.38 3.42
N GLU A 264 21.21 -11.77 2.95
CA GLU A 264 21.38 -10.45 2.34
C GLU A 264 20.28 -10.05 1.34
N TRP A 265 19.84 -8.79 1.45
CA TRP A 265 18.79 -8.17 0.63
C TRP A 265 19.28 -7.80 -0.77
N PHE A 266 20.57 -7.51 -0.90
CA PHE A 266 21.27 -7.35 -2.17
C PHE A 266 22.26 -8.50 -2.31
N THR A 267 22.00 -9.42 -3.22
CA THR A 267 23.00 -10.45 -3.56
C THR A 267 24.10 -9.81 -4.38
N SER A 268 25.32 -9.78 -3.84
CA SER A 268 26.50 -9.49 -4.66
C SER A 268 26.57 -10.51 -5.81
N PRO A 269 26.86 -10.10 -7.06
CA PRO A 269 27.10 -11.06 -8.12
C PRO A 269 28.37 -11.84 -7.78
N GLY A 270 28.20 -13.09 -7.34
CA GLY A 270 29.30 -14.01 -7.13
C GLY A 270 30.03 -14.30 -8.46
N PRO A 271 31.32 -14.68 -8.41
CA PRO A 271 32.10 -14.90 -9.62
C PRO A 271 31.54 -16.09 -10.39
N THR A 272 31.22 -15.87 -11.67
CA THR A 272 30.82 -16.90 -12.62
C THR A 272 32.01 -17.81 -12.91
N THR A 273 32.18 -18.89 -12.16
CA THR A 273 33.09 -19.97 -12.56
C THR A 273 32.40 -20.83 -13.61
N TYR A 274 32.83 -20.66 -14.85
CA TYR A 274 32.62 -21.64 -15.91
C TYR A 274 33.52 -22.87 -15.64
N THR A 275 32.89 -24.04 -15.52
CA THR A 275 33.50 -25.35 -15.78
C THR A 275 32.49 -26.19 -16.53
#